data_AF-A0A9E2VT13-F1
#
_entry.id   AF-A0A9E2VT13-F1
#
_cell.length_a   1.000
_cell.length_b   1.000
_cell.length_c   1.000
_cell.angle_alpha   90.00
_cell.angle_beta   90.00
_cell.angle_gamma   90.00
#
_symmetry.space_group_name_H-M   'P 1'
#
loop_
_entity.id
_entity.type
_entity.pdbx_description
1 polymer ?
#
loop_
_entity_poly.entity_id
_entity_poly.type
_entity_poly.pdbx_seq_one_letter_code
_entity_poly.pdbx_strand_id
1 'polypeptide(L)' 'MVKPPALVVTIRGKDGKEKQYEVRPLVEERLAKVPENGDVILLLDGENKVTDVAVPPGKGN' A
#
# COMPACT_ATOMS: atom_id res chain seq x y z
N MET A 1 -24.44 13.40 -3.33
CA MET A 1 -23.20 12.89 -3.93
C MET A 1 -22.62 11.86 -2.98
N VAL A 2 -22.51 10.59 -3.37
CA VAL A 2 -21.89 9.54 -2.56
C VAL A 2 -20.38 9.60 -2.83
N LYS A 3 -19.56 9.72 -1.78
CA LYS A 3 -18.10 9.66 -1.94
C LYS A 3 -17.74 8.28 -2.52
N PRO A 4 -16.93 8.18 -3.59
CA PRO A 4 -16.51 6.89 -4.11
C PRO A 4 -15.79 6.10 -2.99
N PRO A 5 -15.95 4.77 -2.96
CA PRO A 5 -15.24 3.94 -1.99
C PRO A 5 -13.75 4.19 -2.10
N ALA A 6 -13.08 4.41 -0.96
CA ALA A 6 -11.64 4.59 -0.93
C ALA A 6 -10.96 3.26 -1.27
N LEU A 7 -9.90 3.31 -2.08
CA LEU A 7 -9.03 2.15 -2.25
C LEU A 7 -8.36 1.84 -0.91
N VAL A 8 -8.35 0.55 -0.54
CA VAL A 8 -7.73 0.05 0.68
C VAL A 8 -6.75 -1.05 0.33
N VAL A 9 -5.56 -1.02 0.96
CA VAL A 9 -4.60 -2.12 0.90
C VAL A 9 -4.54 -2.88 2.21
N THR A 10 -4.45 -4.20 2.12
CA THR A 10 -4.18 -5.08 3.25
C THR A 10 -2.71 -5.47 3.22
N ILE A 11 -2.00 -5.22 4.31
CA ILE A 11 -0.58 -5.53 4.46
C ILE A 11 -0.41 -6.53 5.59
N ARG A 12 0.27 -7.64 5.31
CA ARG A 12 0.68 -8.61 6.31
C ARG A 12 2.08 -8.26 6.83
N GLY A 13 2.17 -7.89 8.10
CA GLY A 13 3.43 -7.60 8.76
C GLY A 13 4.24 -8.86 9.07
N LYS A 14 5.52 -8.68 9.42
CA LYS A 14 6.40 -9.78 9.88
C LYS A 14 5.91 -10.46 11.16
N ASP A 15 5.05 -9.79 11.92
CA ASP A 15 4.37 -10.32 13.10
C ASP A 15 3.16 -11.23 12.73
N GLY A 16 2.92 -11.43 11.43
CA GLY A 16 1.79 -12.20 10.91
C GLY A 16 0.46 -11.45 10.99
N LYS A 17 0.44 -10.20 11.46
CA LYS A 17 -0.80 -9.42 11.57
C LYS A 17 -1.12 -8.68 10.30
N GLU A 18 -2.39 -8.69 9.94
CA GLU A 18 -2.90 -7.91 8.82
C GLU A 18 -3.33 -6.51 9.28
N LYS A 19 -3.00 -5.51 8.48
CA LYS A 19 -3.42 -4.12 8.68
C LYS A 19 -3.96 -3.56 7.38
N GLN A 20 -5.02 -2.76 7.48
CA GLN A 20 -5.62 -2.08 6.35
C GLN A 20 -5.25 -0.59 6.37
N TYR A 21 -4.92 -0.05 5.20
CA TYR A 21 -4.63 1.36 5.01
C TYR A 21 -5.42 1.91 3.83
N GLU A 22 -6.09 3.04 4.03
CA GLU A 22 -6.66 3.80 2.92
C GLU A 22 -5.54 4.36 2.03
N VAL A 23 -5.78 4.44 0.73
CA VAL A 23 -4.83 4.92 -0.26
C VAL A 23 -5.28 6.31 -0.75
N ARG A 24 -4.32 7.24 -0.86
CA ARG A 24 -4.61 8.54 -1.49
C ARG A 24 -4.73 8.36 -3.01
N PRO A 25 -5.65 9.07 -3.69
CA PRO A 25 -5.89 8.90 -5.13
C PRO A 25 -4.64 8.98 -6.01
N LEU A 26 -3.66 9.81 -5.64
CA LEU A 26 -2.41 10.00 -6.39
C LEU A 26 -1.55 8.72 -6.50
N VAL A 27 -1.73 7.75 -5.59
CA VAL A 27 -0.88 6.56 -5.46
C VAL A 27 -1.52 5.33 -6.09
N GLU A 28 -2.82 5.35 -6.37
CA GLU A 28 -3.60 4.19 -6.83
C GLU A 28 -2.97 3.53 -8.07
N GLU A 29 -2.54 4.33 -9.06
CA GLU A 29 -1.91 3.82 -10.28
C GLU A 29 -0.54 3.16 -10.04
N ARG A 30 0.24 3.66 -9.07
CA ARG A 30 1.54 3.06 -8.71
C ARG A 30 1.34 1.75 -7.99
N LEU A 31 0.38 1.74 -7.08
CA LEU A 31 0.03 0.58 -6.28
C LEU A 31 -0.55 -0.56 -7.12
N ALA A 32 -1.34 -0.25 -8.15
CA ALA A 32 -1.87 -1.23 -9.10
C ALA A 32 -0.78 -1.99 -9.88
N LYS A 33 0.47 -1.50 -9.89
CA LYS A 33 1.62 -2.15 -10.54
C LYS A 33 2.39 -3.07 -9.60
N VAL A 34 2.09 -3.04 -8.30
CA VAL A 34 2.70 -3.91 -7.31
C VAL A 34 2.01 -5.28 -7.39
N PRO A 35 2.76 -6.39 -7.58
CA PRO A 35 2.18 -7.72 -7.53
C PRO A 35 1.55 -8.01 -6.17
N GLU A 36 0.40 -8.68 -6.18
CA GLU A 36 -0.15 -9.26 -4.96
C GLU A 36 0.88 -10.18 -4.28
N ASN A 37 0.95 -10.11 -2.95
CA ASN A 37 1.92 -10.83 -2.12
C ASN A 37 3.40 -10.42 -2.35
N GLY A 38 3.66 -9.31 -3.05
CA GLY A 38 4.99 -8.72 -3.13
C GLY A 38 5.40 -8.01 -1.83
N ASP A 39 6.70 -8.06 -1.51
CA ASP A 39 7.26 -7.19 -0.47
C ASP A 39 7.19 -5.73 -0.93
N VAL A 40 6.79 -4.84 -0.01
CA VAL A 40 6.66 -3.40 -0.28
C VAL A 40 7.14 -2.56 0.89
N ILE A 41 7.47 -1.31 0.60
CA ILE A 41 7.68 -0.23 1.56
C ILE A 41 6.60 0.82 1.28
N LEU A 42 5.83 1.17 2.31
CA LEU A 42 4.76 2.18 2.22
C LEU A 42 5.16 3.45 2.97
N LEU A 43 4.85 4.61 2.38
CA LEU A 43 4.88 5.89 3.08
C LEU A 43 3.46 6.25 3.55
N LEU A 44 3.30 6.46 4.84
CA LEU A 44 2.03 6.88 5.44
C LEU A 44 2.07 8.37 5.81
N ASP A 45 0.97 9.08 5.59
CA ASP A 45 0.78 10.44 6.09
C ASP A 45 0.34 10.49 7.55
N GLY A 46 0.12 11.70 8.08
CA GLY A 46 -0.34 11.93 9.45
C GLY A 46 -1.75 11.39 9.76
N GLU A 47 -2.52 10.99 8.75
CA GLU A 47 -3.82 10.31 8.90
C GLU A 47 -3.70 8.77 8.74
N ASN A 48 -2.47 8.23 8.67
CA ASN A 48 -2.18 6.82 8.37
C ASN A 48 -2.65 6.35 6.99
N LYS A 49 -2.63 7.22 5.98
CA LYS A 49 -3.00 6.86 4.61
C LYS A 49 -1.78 6.74 3.72
N VAL A 50 -1.84 5.82 2.76
CA VAL A 50 -0.74 5.56 1.84
C VAL A 50 -0.58 6.74 0.88
N THR A 51 0.61 7.34 0.90
CA THR A 51 1.01 8.48 0.04
C THR A 51 2.12 8.15 -0.94
N ASP A 52 2.82 7.02 -0.76
CA ASP A 52 3.71 6.46 -1.76
C ASP A 52 3.94 4.97 -1.52
N VAL A 53 4.44 4.28 -2.55
CA VAL A 53 4.81 2.86 -2.51
C VAL A 53 6.13 2.64 -3.24
N ALA A 54 7.00 1.83 -2.64
CA ALA A 54 8.24 1.36 -3.25
C ALA A 54 8.36 -0.16 -3.12
N VAL A 55 8.96 -0.79 -4.13
CA VAL A 55 9.35 -2.21 -4.06
C VAL A 55 10.80 -2.25 -3.55
N PRO A 56 11.11 -3.00 -2.48
CA PRO A 56 12.47 -3.13 -2.01
C PRO A 56 13.34 -3.74 -3.12
N PRO A 57 14.65 -3.39 -3.17
CA PRO A 57 15.55 -4.05 -4.09
C PRO A 57 15.46 -5.56 -3.85
N GLY A 58 15.19 -6.32 -4.92
CA GLY A 58 15.11 -7.78 -4.82
C GLY A 58 16.40 -8.31 -4.20
N LYS A 59 16.30 -9.36 -3.38
CA LYS A 59 17.48 -10.20 -3.14
C LYS A 59 17.94 -10.66 -4.51
N GLY A 60 19.04 -10.09 -5.01
CA GLY A 60 19.66 -10.54 -6.23
C GLY A 60 19.84 -12.05 -6.14
N ASN A 61 19.40 -12.76 -7.17
CA ASN A 61 19.83 -14.15 -7.37
C ASN A 61 21.36 -14.21 -7.45
#